data_AF-A0A7V6UM95-F1
#
_entry.id   AF-A0A7V6UM95-F1
#
_cell.length_a   1.000
_cell.length_b   1.000
_cell.length_c   1.000
_cell.angle_alpha   90.00
_cell.angle_beta   90.00
_cell.angle_gamma   90.00
#
_symmetry.space_group_name_H-M   'P 1'
#
loop_
_entity.id
_entity.type
_entity.pdbx_description
1 polymer ?
#
loop_
_entity_poly.entity_id
_entity_poly.type
_entity_poly.pdbx_seq_one_letter_code
_entity_poly.pdbx_strand_id
1 'polypeptide(L)'
;MKTYNVIFPIWFLLFFPPVILITLFGNYVIDSIVLIVCFYLFKISNLQIDLKTFYKKSILKVWLYGFLADFLGALILFLCTMLEEKIGLSYEITSAISYDPFSHPLAVVIILFSMVVASYFIFLFNYKITLVPVIAEARLRFKVALTIAIVTAPWTFIVPTKWFY
;
A
#
# COMPACT_ATOMS: atom_id res chain seq x y z
N MET A 1 20.37 -29.41 13.67
CA MET A 1 19.26 -28.46 13.42
C MET A 1 19.85 -27.05 13.51
N LYS A 2 19.95 -26.31 12.40
CA LYS A 2 20.20 -24.86 12.47
C LYS A 2 18.92 -24.23 13.01
N THR A 3 18.98 -23.66 14.20
CA THR A 3 17.91 -22.83 14.75
C THR A 3 17.87 -21.56 13.90
N TYR A 4 17.04 -21.55 12.86
CA TYR A 4 16.74 -20.33 12.14
C TYR A 4 15.99 -19.42 13.14
N ASN A 5 16.60 -18.29 13.50
CA ASN A 5 15.80 -17.19 14.03
C ASN A 5 14.77 -16.87 12.95
N VAL A 6 13.51 -17.17 13.23
CA VAL A 6 12.40 -16.83 12.34
C VAL A 6 12.16 -15.33 12.51
N ILE A 7 13.04 -14.53 11.91
CA ILE A 7 12.84 -13.09 11.84
C ILE A 7 11.84 -12.87 10.71
N PHE A 8 10.68 -12.32 11.01
CA PHE A 8 9.71 -12.03 9.97
C PHE A 8 10.12 -10.77 9.21
N PRO A 9 9.86 -10.73 7.88
CA PRO A 9 10.10 -9.54 7.10
C PRO A 9 9.22 -8.37 7.56
N ILE A 10 9.72 -7.14 7.45
CA ILE A 10 8.99 -5.97 7.98
C ILE A 10 7.63 -5.79 7.32
N TRP A 11 7.53 -6.00 6.00
CA TRP A 11 6.27 -5.90 5.26
C TRP A 11 5.21 -6.90 5.76
N PHE A 12 5.62 -8.02 6.35
CA PHE A 12 4.71 -8.98 6.97
C PHE A 12 4.34 -8.55 8.40
N LEU A 13 5.33 -8.10 9.17
CA LEU A 13 5.14 -7.63 10.55
C LEU A 13 4.12 -6.47 10.65
N LEU A 14 4.01 -5.63 9.62
CA LEU A 14 3.02 -4.55 9.55
C LEU A 14 1.57 -5.02 9.71
N PHE A 15 1.28 -6.31 9.48
CA PHE A 15 -0.04 -6.91 9.60
C PHE A 15 -0.25 -7.72 10.90
N PHE A 16 0.75 -7.77 11.80
CA PHE A 16 0.67 -8.55 13.05
C PHE A 16 0.51 -7.66 14.30
N PRO A 17 -0.27 -8.08 15.31
CA PRO A 17 -0.32 -7.38 16.60
C PRO A 17 1.04 -7.39 17.34
N PRO A 18 1.43 -6.30 18.03
CA PRO A 18 0.71 -5.02 18.15
C PRO A 18 1.00 -4.02 17.01
N VAL A 19 1.96 -4.31 16.12
CA VAL A 19 2.45 -3.40 15.06
C VAL A 19 1.33 -2.95 14.12
N ILE A 20 0.39 -3.84 13.79
CA ILE A 20 -0.78 -3.51 12.95
C ILE A 20 -1.57 -2.29 13.45
N LEU A 21 -1.65 -2.06 14.76
CA LEU A 21 -2.34 -0.89 15.31
C LEU A 21 -1.63 0.41 14.92
N ILE A 22 -0.30 0.39 14.91
CA ILE A 22 0.54 1.51 14.49
C ILE A 22 0.41 1.71 12.98
N THR A 23 0.46 0.64 12.18
CA THR A 23 0.28 0.67 10.73
C THR A 23 -1.08 1.29 10.36
N LEU A 24 -2.16 0.80 11.00
CA LEU A 24 -3.52 1.27 10.77
C LEU A 24 -3.66 2.76 11.09
N PHE A 25 -3.13 3.20 12.24
CA PHE A 25 -3.15 4.61 12.63
C PHE A 25 -2.31 5.48 11.69
N GLY A 26 -1.09 5.06 11.37
CA GLY A 26 -0.19 5.77 10.44
C GLY A 26 -0.80 5.94 9.06
N ASN A 27 -1.36 4.87 8.48
CA ASN A 27 -2.06 4.92 7.20
C ASN A 27 -3.26 5.88 7.25
N TYR A 28 -4.06 5.84 8.33
CA TYR A 28 -5.18 6.77 8.47
C TYR A 28 -4.74 8.24 8.45
N VAL A 29 -3.63 8.56 9.12
CA VAL A 29 -3.05 9.91 9.13
C VAL A 29 -2.57 10.32 7.74
N ILE A 30 -1.84 9.44 7.04
CA ILE A 30 -1.35 9.71 5.68
C ILE A 30 -2.54 9.92 4.72
N ASP A 31 -3.52 9.03 4.72
CA ASP A 31 -4.72 9.13 3.88
C ASP A 31 -5.49 10.43 4.14
N SER A 32 -5.57 10.85 5.40
CA SER A 32 -6.20 12.11 5.80
C SER A 32 -5.48 13.30 5.17
N ILE A 33 -4.15 13.35 5.28
CA ILE A 33 -3.33 14.42 4.68
C ILE A 33 -3.51 14.43 3.17
N VAL A 34 -3.43 13.26 2.52
CA VAL A 34 -3.56 13.14 1.06
C VAL A 34 -4.92 13.61 0.57
N LEU A 35 -6.02 13.27 1.25
CA LEU A 35 -7.36 13.74 0.89
C LEU A 35 -7.49 15.26 1.01
N ILE A 36 -6.96 15.85 2.08
CA ILE A 36 -6.98 17.31 2.28
C ILE A 36 -6.16 18.00 1.19
N VAL A 37 -4.95 17.49 0.89
CA VAL A 37 -4.12 18.00 -0.21
C VAL A 37 -4.85 17.89 -1.54
N CYS A 38 -5.45 16.75 -1.86
CA CYS A 38 -6.22 16.57 -3.09
C CYS A 38 -7.40 17.56 -3.20
N PHE A 39 -8.08 17.85 -2.09
CA PHE A 39 -9.18 18.81 -2.06
C PHE A 39 -8.74 20.20 -2.54
N TYR A 40 -7.62 20.69 -2.03
CA TYR A 40 -7.07 22.00 -2.41
C TYR A 40 -6.38 21.97 -3.78
N LEU A 41 -5.55 20.96 -4.05
CA LEU A 41 -4.77 20.83 -5.28
C LEU A 41 -5.68 20.78 -6.51
N PHE A 42 -6.78 20.04 -6.44
CA PHE A 42 -7.71 19.87 -7.55
C PHE A 42 -8.94 20.78 -7.48
N LYS A 43 -8.94 21.77 -6.57
CA LYS A 43 -10.01 22.78 -6.42
C LYS A 43 -11.40 22.15 -6.30
N ILE A 44 -11.52 21.08 -5.50
CA ILE A 44 -12.78 20.35 -5.29
C ILE A 44 -13.86 21.26 -4.69
N SER A 45 -13.48 22.33 -3.98
CA SER A 45 -14.38 23.40 -3.52
C SER A 45 -15.26 23.99 -4.62
N ASN A 46 -14.81 23.99 -5.88
CA ASN A 46 -15.58 24.50 -7.02
C ASN A 46 -16.82 23.65 -7.32
N LEU A 47 -16.88 22.41 -6.81
CA LEU A 47 -18.03 21.52 -6.93
C LEU A 47 -19.14 21.81 -5.90
N GLN A 48 -19.05 22.92 -5.16
CA GLN A 48 -19.97 23.27 -4.07
C GLN A 48 -20.01 22.24 -2.94
N ILE A 49 -18.92 21.48 -2.77
CA ILE A 49 -18.72 20.51 -1.68
C ILE A 49 -17.70 21.11 -0.71
N ASP A 50 -18.06 21.18 0.57
CA ASP A 50 -17.15 21.60 1.63
C ASP A 50 -16.16 20.49 2.01
N LEU A 51 -14.99 20.88 2.51
CA LEU A 51 -13.92 19.96 2.89
C LEU A 51 -14.41 18.90 3.90
N LYS A 52 -15.26 19.29 4.86
CA LYS A 52 -15.74 18.39 5.92
C LYS A 52 -16.64 17.29 5.34
N THR A 53 -17.55 17.64 4.43
CA THR A 53 -18.39 16.64 3.74
C THR A 53 -17.57 15.74 2.84
N PHE A 54 -16.65 16.29 2.05
CA PHE A 54 -15.73 15.51 1.20
C PHE A 54 -14.93 14.50 2.05
N TYR A 55 -14.26 15.00 3.09
CA TYR A 55 -13.43 14.19 3.98
C TYR A 55 -14.24 13.08 4.64
N LYS A 56 -15.38 13.38 5.28
CA LYS A 56 -16.18 12.38 6.00
C LYS A 56 -16.73 11.28 5.08
N LYS A 57 -17.10 11.62 3.85
CA LYS A 57 -17.61 10.64 2.88
C LYS A 57 -16.52 9.75 2.30
N SER A 58 -15.27 10.22 2.27
CA SER A 58 -14.17 9.53 1.62
C SER A 58 -13.23 8.80 2.58
N ILE A 59 -12.83 9.41 3.70
CA ILE A 59 -11.68 8.95 4.52
C ILE A 59 -11.75 7.48 4.94
N LEU A 60 -12.89 7.04 5.51
CA LEU A 60 -13.00 5.68 6.03
C LEU A 60 -12.86 4.63 4.91
N LYS A 61 -13.38 4.95 3.72
CA LYS A 61 -13.30 4.07 2.54
C LYS A 61 -11.90 4.11 1.93
N VAL A 62 -11.29 5.29 1.79
CA VAL A 62 -9.90 5.41 1.30
C VAL A 62 -8.98 4.56 2.16
N TRP A 63 -9.07 4.72 3.47
CA TRP A 63 -8.24 4.01 4.44
C TRP A 63 -8.47 2.50 4.43
N LEU A 64 -9.73 2.05 4.47
CA LEU A 64 -10.04 0.61 4.46
C LEU A 64 -9.59 -0.06 3.16
N TYR A 65 -9.87 0.55 2.01
CA TYR A 65 -9.47 0.00 0.71
C TYR A 65 -7.97 0.13 0.45
N GLY A 66 -7.33 1.17 0.98
CA GLY A 66 -5.88 1.32 0.98
C GLY A 66 -5.22 0.17 1.71
N PHE A 67 -5.61 -0.06 2.96
CA PHE A 67 -5.09 -1.17 3.77
C PHE A 67 -5.38 -2.55 3.15
N LEU A 68 -6.56 -2.73 2.54
CA LEU A 68 -6.88 -3.96 1.80
C LEU A 68 -5.95 -4.16 0.60
N ALA A 69 -5.64 -3.10 -0.15
CA ALA A 69 -4.74 -3.17 -1.28
C ALA A 69 -3.29 -3.45 -0.86
N ASP A 70 -2.84 -2.87 0.25
CA ASP A 70 -1.54 -3.19 0.86
C ASP A 70 -1.48 -4.67 1.24
N PHE A 71 -2.55 -5.20 1.85
CA PHE A 71 -2.63 -6.63 2.17
C PHE A 71 -2.52 -7.52 0.92
N LEU A 72 -3.16 -7.15 -0.20
CA LEU A 72 -3.03 -7.88 -1.46
C LEU A 72 -1.59 -7.86 -2.00
N GLY A 73 -0.89 -6.72 -1.89
CA GLY A 73 0.52 -6.64 -2.26
C GLY A 73 1.41 -7.51 -1.34
N ALA A 74 1.22 -7.43 -0.03
CA ALA A 74 1.96 -8.24 0.93
C ALA A 74 1.69 -9.74 0.72
N LEU A 75 0.46 -10.11 0.36
CA LEU A 75 0.10 -11.49 0.04
C LEU A 75 0.90 -12.02 -1.17
N ILE A 76 1.19 -11.19 -2.18
CA ILE A 76 2.05 -11.60 -3.30
C ILE A 76 3.46 -11.93 -2.79
N LEU A 77 4.06 -11.07 -1.96
CA LEU A 77 5.39 -11.31 -1.39
C LEU A 77 5.42 -12.55 -0.51
N PHE A 78 4.36 -12.74 0.28
CA PHE A 78 4.17 -13.91 1.11
C PHE A 78 4.07 -15.19 0.27
N LEU A 79 3.32 -15.19 -0.83
CA LEU A 79 3.21 -16.34 -1.72
C LEU A 79 4.53 -16.64 -2.45
N CYS A 80 5.27 -15.61 -2.89
CA CYS A 80 6.59 -15.78 -3.49
C CYS A 80 7.59 -16.44 -2.53
N THR A 81 7.54 -16.07 -1.25
CA THR A 81 8.44 -16.63 -0.22
C THR A 81 7.99 -18.01 0.25
N MET A 82 6.69 -18.28 0.37
CA MET A 82 6.15 -19.58 0.80
C MET A 82 6.16 -20.66 -0.28
N LEU A 83 6.05 -20.28 -1.56
CA LEU A 83 5.98 -21.20 -2.68
C LEU A 83 7.27 -21.21 -3.51
N GLU A 84 8.41 -20.91 -2.88
CA GLU A 84 9.69 -20.70 -3.56
C GLU A 84 10.07 -21.86 -4.50
N GLU A 85 9.98 -23.10 -4.03
CA GLU A 85 10.27 -24.31 -4.81
C GLU A 85 9.30 -24.48 -6.00
N LYS A 86 8.01 -24.17 -5.81
CA LYS A 86 6.98 -24.35 -6.84
C LYS A 86 7.07 -23.29 -7.94
N ILE A 87 7.53 -22.09 -7.59
CA ILE A 87 7.69 -20.96 -8.52
C ILE A 87 9.09 -20.97 -9.15
N GLY A 88 10.01 -21.80 -8.64
CA GLY A 88 11.39 -21.91 -9.13
C GLY A 88 12.27 -20.74 -8.68
N LEU A 89 11.94 -20.10 -7.56
CA LEU A 89 12.78 -19.06 -6.95
C LEU A 89 13.85 -19.71 -6.07
N SER A 90 15.08 -19.21 -6.17
CA SER A 90 16.15 -19.62 -5.27
C SER A 90 15.96 -19.00 -3.88
N TYR A 91 16.50 -19.69 -2.87
CA TYR A 91 16.52 -19.19 -1.49
C TYR A 91 17.17 -17.80 -1.37
N GLU A 92 18.17 -17.51 -2.20
CA GLU A 92 18.82 -16.19 -2.23
C GLU A 92 17.84 -15.07 -2.59
N ILE A 93 16.94 -15.32 -3.55
CA ILE A 93 15.93 -14.35 -3.97
C ILE A 93 14.86 -14.16 -2.90
N THR A 94 14.34 -15.25 -2.31
CA THR A 94 13.29 -15.17 -1.28
C THR A 94 13.80 -14.59 0.04
N SER A 95 15.06 -14.88 0.38
CA SER A 95 15.79 -14.22 1.46
C SER A 95 15.96 -12.72 1.19
N ALA A 96 16.35 -12.33 -0.04
CA ALA A 96 16.43 -10.93 -0.43
C ALA A 96 15.07 -10.21 -0.35
N ILE A 97 13.97 -10.82 -0.81
CA ILE A 97 12.60 -10.28 -0.67
C ILE A 97 12.24 -10.03 0.80
N SER A 98 12.72 -10.90 1.69
CA SER A 98 12.36 -10.85 3.11
C SER A 98 13.23 -9.86 3.91
N TYR A 99 14.53 -9.80 3.64
CA TYR A 99 15.49 -9.14 4.53
C TYR A 99 16.24 -7.97 3.92
N ASP A 100 16.63 -8.08 2.66
CA ASP A 100 17.45 -7.08 1.97
C ASP A 100 17.14 -7.05 0.47
N PRO A 101 16.09 -6.29 0.06
CA PRO A 101 15.65 -6.24 -1.34
C PRO A 101 16.78 -5.90 -2.32
N PHE A 102 17.73 -5.07 -1.88
CA PHE A 102 18.83 -4.57 -2.71
C PHE A 102 19.99 -5.56 -2.85
N SER A 103 19.97 -6.68 -2.13
CA SER A 103 20.96 -7.75 -2.28
C SER A 103 20.80 -8.55 -3.59
N HIS A 104 19.60 -8.51 -4.20
CA HIS A 104 19.34 -9.24 -5.44
C HIS A 104 18.41 -8.47 -6.40
N PRO A 105 18.79 -8.20 -7.65
CA PRO A 105 17.98 -7.40 -8.59
C PRO A 105 16.56 -7.95 -8.83
N LEU A 106 16.40 -9.27 -8.94
CA LEU A 106 15.07 -9.89 -9.07
C LEU A 106 14.17 -9.67 -7.86
N ALA A 107 14.71 -9.57 -6.64
CA ALA A 107 13.91 -9.30 -5.45
C ALA A 107 13.30 -7.89 -5.51
N VAL A 108 14.09 -6.89 -5.96
CA VAL A 108 13.60 -5.54 -6.23
C VAL A 108 12.47 -5.55 -7.25
N VAL A 109 12.62 -6.30 -8.36
CA VAL A 109 11.59 -6.40 -9.39
C VAL A 109 10.30 -7.01 -8.85
N ILE A 110 10.38 -8.08 -8.06
CA ILE A 110 9.21 -8.73 -7.45
C ILE A 110 8.52 -7.80 -6.46
N ILE A 111 9.28 -7.07 -5.63
CA ILE A 111 8.72 -6.10 -4.68
C ILE A 111 8.05 -4.94 -5.40
N LEU A 112 8.70 -4.36 -6.40
CA LEU A 112 8.10 -3.30 -7.21
C LEU A 112 6.83 -3.77 -7.92
N PHE A 113 6.82 -5.01 -8.44
CA PHE A 113 5.62 -5.61 -9.01
C PHE A 113 4.47 -5.69 -7.99
N SER A 114 4.75 -6.20 -6.78
CA SER A 114 3.76 -6.23 -5.69
C SER A 114 3.24 -4.82 -5.33
N MET A 115 4.13 -3.83 -5.22
CA MET A 115 3.77 -2.44 -4.95
C MET A 115 2.90 -1.84 -6.05
N VAL A 116 3.19 -2.15 -7.32
CA VAL A 116 2.38 -1.71 -8.47
C VAL A 116 0.98 -2.35 -8.42
N VAL A 117 0.89 -3.64 -8.09
CA VAL A 117 -0.41 -4.32 -7.95
C VAL A 117 -1.22 -3.71 -6.81
N ALA A 118 -0.62 -3.47 -5.64
CA ALA A 118 -1.27 -2.78 -4.53
C ALA A 118 -1.76 -1.38 -4.97
N SER A 119 -0.88 -0.57 -5.55
CA SER A 119 -1.21 0.79 -6.02
C SER A 119 -2.32 0.78 -7.07
N TYR A 120 -2.34 -0.21 -7.96
CA TYR A 120 -3.43 -0.41 -8.92
C TYR A 120 -4.77 -0.66 -8.23
N PHE A 121 -4.80 -1.49 -7.18
CA PHE A 121 -6.02 -1.71 -6.39
C PHE A 121 -6.44 -0.47 -5.60
N ILE A 122 -5.49 0.28 -5.01
CA ILE A 122 -5.78 1.58 -4.37
C ILE A 122 -6.46 2.51 -5.37
N PHE A 123 -5.90 2.64 -6.57
CA PHE A 123 -6.49 3.44 -7.65
C PHE A 123 -7.88 2.94 -8.01
N LEU A 124 -8.03 1.64 -8.26
CA LEU A 124 -9.27 1.02 -8.70
C LEU A 124 -10.41 1.23 -7.69
N PHE A 125 -10.15 0.92 -6.41
CA PHE A 125 -11.13 1.09 -5.34
C PHE A 125 -11.54 2.56 -5.17
N ASN A 126 -10.57 3.47 -5.20
CA ASN A 126 -10.87 4.90 -5.08
C ASN A 126 -11.64 5.44 -6.29
N TYR A 127 -11.22 5.08 -7.50
CA TYR A 127 -11.83 5.57 -8.74
C TYR A 127 -13.23 4.99 -8.99
N LYS A 128 -13.46 3.71 -8.68
CA LYS A 128 -14.70 2.99 -8.99
C LYS A 128 -15.71 2.95 -7.84
N ILE A 129 -15.26 3.08 -6.58
CA ILE A 129 -16.12 2.88 -5.41
C ILE A 129 -16.13 4.13 -4.53
N THR A 130 -14.98 4.57 -4.02
CA THR A 130 -14.93 5.61 -2.99
C THR A 130 -15.34 6.99 -3.49
N LEU A 131 -14.82 7.41 -4.65
CA LEU A 131 -14.98 8.77 -5.15
C LEU A 131 -16.18 8.95 -6.09
N VAL A 132 -16.78 7.86 -6.59
CA VAL A 132 -17.98 7.92 -7.45
C VAL A 132 -19.12 8.74 -6.84
N PRO A 133 -19.52 8.55 -5.56
CA PRO A 133 -20.62 9.32 -4.97
C PRO A 133 -20.25 10.77 -4.60
N VAL A 134 -18.99 11.18 -4.77
CA VAL A 134 -18.50 12.51 -4.34
C VAL A 134 -18.02 13.36 -5.52
N ILE A 135 -17.39 12.74 -6.52
CA ILE A 135 -16.84 13.39 -7.70
C ILE A 135 -17.49 12.76 -8.95
N ALA A 136 -18.49 13.45 -9.50
CA ALA A 136 -19.19 13.02 -10.71
C ALA A 136 -18.29 13.09 -11.96
N GLU A 137 -17.47 14.15 -12.05
CA GLU A 137 -16.58 14.36 -13.20
C GLU A 137 -15.46 13.31 -13.25
N ALA A 138 -15.46 12.49 -14.31
CA ALA A 138 -14.53 11.37 -14.44
C ALA A 138 -13.05 11.80 -14.49
N ARG A 139 -12.73 12.92 -15.17
CA ARG A 139 -11.34 13.42 -15.29
C ARG A 139 -10.79 13.86 -13.94
N LEU A 140 -11.58 14.60 -13.16
CA LEU A 140 -11.21 15.01 -11.82
C LEU A 140 -11.07 13.80 -10.89
N ARG A 141 -12.02 12.87 -10.93
CA ARG A 141 -11.99 11.63 -10.14
C ARG A 141 -10.75 10.80 -10.45
N PHE A 142 -10.38 10.69 -11.72
CA PHE A 142 -9.16 10.00 -12.16
C PHE A 142 -7.91 10.62 -11.53
N LYS A 143 -7.76 11.95 -11.60
CA LYS A 143 -6.60 12.65 -11.01
C LYS A 143 -6.49 12.46 -9.50
N VAL A 144 -7.61 12.56 -8.78
CA VAL A 144 -7.64 12.35 -7.33
C VAL A 144 -7.28 10.91 -6.98
N ALA A 145 -7.93 9.93 -7.62
CA ALA A 145 -7.65 8.51 -7.37
C ALA A 145 -6.20 8.13 -7.69
N LEU A 146 -5.64 8.67 -8.78
CA LEU A 146 -4.25 8.42 -9.16
C LEU A 146 -3.27 9.04 -8.16
N THR A 147 -3.56 10.24 -7.67
CA THR A 147 -2.73 10.90 -6.65
C THR A 147 -2.72 10.12 -5.35
N ILE A 148 -3.88 9.64 -4.90
CA ILE A 148 -3.99 8.75 -3.73
C ILE A 148 -3.11 7.52 -3.95
N ALA A 149 -3.31 6.80 -5.05
CA ALA A 149 -2.59 5.55 -5.35
C ALA A 149 -1.06 5.71 -5.41
N ILE A 150 -0.55 6.83 -5.93
CA ILE A 150 0.90 7.07 -5.99
C ILE A 150 1.43 7.44 -4.60
N VAL A 151 0.78 8.37 -3.89
CA VAL A 151 1.32 8.89 -2.63
C VAL A 151 1.23 7.83 -1.52
N THR A 152 0.16 7.06 -1.49
CA THR A 152 -0.12 6.05 -0.46
C THR A 152 0.28 4.64 -0.88
N ALA A 153 1.13 4.50 -1.91
CA ALA A 153 1.68 3.20 -2.26
C ALA A 153 2.42 2.58 -1.03
N PRO A 154 2.51 1.25 -0.92
CA PRO A 154 3.16 0.60 0.21
C PRO A 154 4.69 0.68 0.11
N TRP A 155 5.24 1.90 0.22
CA TRP A 155 6.68 2.19 0.15
C TRP A 155 7.49 1.44 1.19
N THR A 156 6.86 1.02 2.29
CA THR A 156 7.48 0.20 3.33
C THR A 156 7.92 -1.18 2.84
N PHE A 157 7.38 -1.69 1.72
CA PHE A 157 7.72 -3.02 1.20
C PHE A 157 9.16 -3.13 0.70
N ILE A 158 9.73 -2.03 0.20
CA ILE A 158 11.10 -2.02 -0.30
C ILE A 158 12.14 -1.71 0.79
N VAL A 159 11.69 -1.38 2.01
CA VAL A 159 12.59 -1.03 3.12
C VAL A 159 13.28 -2.31 3.61
N PRO A 160 14.63 -2.34 3.67
CA PRO A 160 15.35 -3.53 4.15
C PRO A 160 15.04 -3.83 5.63
N THR A 161 14.60 -5.04 5.92
CA THR A 161 14.35 -5.50 7.29
C THR A 161 15.64 -5.50 8.13
N LYS A 162 16.82 -5.68 7.51
CA LYS A 162 18.13 -5.61 8.16
C LYS A 162 18.48 -4.25 8.80
N TRP A 163 17.68 -3.20 8.56
CA TRP A 163 17.87 -1.91 9.25
C TRP A 163 17.31 -1.92 10.67
N PHE A 164 16.49 -2.92 11.01
CA PHE A 164 15.78 -3.02 12.29
C PHE A 164 16.32 -4.15 13.20
N TYR A 165 17.20 -5.00 12.67
CA TYR A 165 17.84 -6.12 13.38
C TYR A 165 19.31 -6.26 12.97
#